data_AF-A0A172QXL9-F1
#
_entry.id   AF-A0A172QXL9-F1
#
_cell.length_a   1.000
_cell.length_b   1.000
_cell.length_c   1.000
_cell.angle_alpha   90.00
_cell.angle_beta   90.00
_cell.angle_gamma   90.00
#
_symmetry.space_group_name_H-M   'P 1'
#
loop_
_entity.id
_entity.type
_entity.pdbx_description
1 polymer ?
#
loop_
_entity_poly.entity_id
_entity_poly.type
_entity_poly.pdbx_seq_one_letter_code
_entity_poly.pdbx_strand_id
1 'polypeptide(L)'
;MVEVKKLNLLVAPIATSLVFCNIAVAANAEELTASPVVINEVESNGDPIGDFVELANTDTVNSLDISGWSLVDDKDEDAVILPAGTEIESGGYFVIYTDSTTHVSTHNTYGGTDHFGLGKDDTVTLRNATGETVASYSWKDLGKHAENTYGRIPDMVGEFADTGASTPGAKNIASDGTTDPGLVHNAQLPFHDAEVKAVELGGAFSGSDMSGADFDAEGTAWIANNGTGGIYALTHNPANNTYELAGQWTTTYPSGEGTLDAEGIAVADNGDIYIATERNNSDKSTSRPSILKFANPTGLEGQQVALQEWNLSEFTGPIGANGGLEAIVQLEGSIFAVGVEDTGDVLVVDLASDTPVLVQRYESPFEGVMALDYNAETKQLSVVCDEACDGSSEIVTWNGAELTKSDDFIYERPANLGNWANEGFATYTTELECTDGSTVSATSYLWADDASTNNFNSLNSAQVIDGDCELVGTDDEDETPTPGKPSDNSSSAFAAGSVAGSLATTLLAVVGIAGAVGGFIQQILAAFPQLKQFIRF
;
A
#
# COMPACT_ATOMS: atom_id res chain seq x y z
N MET A 1 99.48 -24.22 29.28
CA MET A 1 98.40 -23.23 29.40
C MET A 1 97.69 -23.18 28.06
N VAL A 2 96.42 -23.53 27.87
CA VAL A 2 95.35 -24.11 28.68
C VAL A 2 94.57 -24.99 27.68
N GLU A 3 94.19 -26.20 28.08
CA GLU A 3 93.61 -27.23 27.21
C GLU A 3 92.07 -27.21 27.30
N VAL A 4 91.42 -27.22 26.14
CA VAL A 4 89.96 -27.14 25.97
C VAL A 4 89.34 -28.51 26.25
N LYS A 5 88.39 -28.59 27.19
CA LYS A 5 87.57 -29.80 27.41
C LYS A 5 86.15 -29.61 26.89
N LYS A 6 85.82 -30.40 25.87
CA LYS A 6 84.45 -30.76 25.48
C LYS A 6 83.74 -31.46 26.63
N LEU A 7 82.46 -31.20 26.84
CA LEU A 7 81.60 -32.13 27.56
C LEU A 7 80.25 -32.31 26.84
N ASN A 8 79.95 -33.58 26.60
CA ASN A 8 78.74 -34.09 25.98
C ASN A 8 77.55 -34.04 26.95
N LEU A 9 76.40 -33.86 26.31
CA LEU A 9 75.02 -33.94 26.78
C LEU A 9 74.73 -35.21 27.60
N LEU A 10 74.03 -35.07 28.74
CA LEU A 10 73.19 -36.13 29.30
C LEU A 10 71.89 -35.50 29.84
N VAL A 11 70.78 -36.13 29.43
CA VAL A 11 69.39 -35.70 29.57
C VAL A 11 68.86 -35.93 30.98
N ALA A 12 68.08 -34.98 31.51
CA ALA A 12 67.20 -35.15 32.67
C ALA A 12 65.76 -34.77 32.26
N PRO A 13 64.71 -35.44 32.80
CA PRO A 13 63.35 -35.35 32.29
C PRO A 13 62.68 -34.05 32.76
N ILE A 14 62.14 -33.27 31.82
CA ILE A 14 61.26 -32.14 32.11
C ILE A 14 59.83 -32.70 32.17
N ALA A 15 59.21 -32.62 33.34
CA ALA A 15 57.79 -32.83 33.50
C ALA A 15 57.06 -31.65 32.83
N THR A 16 56.33 -31.93 31.75
CA THR A 16 55.52 -30.95 31.03
C THR A 16 54.28 -30.64 31.88
N SER A 17 54.26 -29.45 32.49
CA SER A 17 53.06 -28.90 33.10
C SER A 17 52.16 -28.36 31.98
N LEU A 18 51.09 -29.09 31.66
CA LEU A 18 50.02 -28.63 30.77
C LEU A 18 49.30 -27.47 31.46
N VAL A 19 49.60 -26.25 31.02
CA VAL A 19 48.80 -25.06 31.31
C VAL A 19 47.53 -25.19 30.46
N PHE A 20 46.42 -25.55 31.09
CA PHE A 20 45.10 -25.34 30.51
C PHE A 20 44.86 -23.82 30.47
N CYS A 21 45.03 -23.23 29.30
CA CYS A 21 44.53 -21.91 29.01
C CYS A 21 43.00 -22.04 28.97
N ASN A 22 42.31 -21.54 30.00
CA ASN A 22 40.87 -21.33 29.94
C ASN A 22 40.63 -20.22 28.91
N ILE A 23 40.47 -20.60 27.65
CA ILE A 23 39.78 -19.76 26.68
C ILE A 23 38.32 -19.81 27.13
N ALA A 24 37.87 -18.77 27.82
CA ALA A 24 36.45 -18.50 27.91
C ALA A 24 35.98 -18.24 26.48
N VAL A 25 35.43 -19.27 25.83
CA VAL A 25 34.51 -19.06 24.72
C VAL A 25 33.35 -18.31 25.34
N ALA A 26 33.28 -16.99 25.10
CA ALA A 26 32.02 -16.30 25.23
C ALA A 26 31.10 -17.00 24.22
N ALA A 27 30.22 -17.86 24.72
CA ALA A 27 29.05 -18.23 23.95
C ALA A 27 28.34 -16.90 23.69
N ASN A 28 28.28 -16.48 22.43
CA ASN A 28 27.21 -15.58 22.01
C ASN A 28 25.93 -16.35 22.38
N ALA A 29 25.29 -15.93 23.47
CA ALA A 29 23.87 -16.11 23.57
C ALA A 29 23.32 -15.22 22.44
N GLU A 30 22.95 -15.84 21.32
CA GLU A 30 21.95 -15.22 20.45
C GLU A 30 20.73 -15.01 21.35
N GLU A 31 20.46 -13.74 21.64
CA GLU A 31 19.18 -13.35 22.18
C GLU A 31 18.16 -13.80 21.13
N LEU A 32 17.31 -14.77 21.49
CA LEU A 32 16.13 -15.12 20.69
C LEU A 32 15.29 -13.86 20.65
N THR A 33 15.49 -13.03 19.64
CA THR A 33 14.57 -11.94 19.32
C THR A 33 13.24 -12.61 19.04
N ALA A 34 12.24 -12.34 19.89
CA ALA A 34 10.87 -12.77 19.62
C ALA A 34 10.52 -12.31 18.19
N SER A 35 9.87 -13.17 17.42
CA SER A 35 9.40 -12.78 16.09
C SER A 35 8.50 -11.54 16.21
N PRO A 36 8.57 -10.58 15.26
CA PRO A 36 7.66 -9.44 15.26
C PRO A 36 6.22 -9.82 14.89
N VAL A 37 5.96 -11.07 14.51
CA VAL A 37 4.62 -11.50 14.12
C VAL A 37 3.81 -11.89 15.35
N VAL A 38 2.64 -11.27 15.50
CA VAL A 38 1.66 -11.57 16.56
C VAL A 38 0.37 -12.12 15.95
N ILE A 39 -0.39 -12.87 16.75
CA ILE A 39 -1.83 -13.03 16.49
C ILE A 39 -2.50 -11.76 16.99
N ASN A 40 -3.23 -11.07 16.12
CA ASN A 40 -3.78 -9.75 16.37
C ASN A 40 -5.29 -9.79 16.67
N GLU A 41 -6.06 -10.51 15.85
CA GLU A 41 -7.51 -10.61 15.97
C GLU A 41 -7.98 -12.06 15.71
N VAL A 42 -9.01 -12.49 16.42
CA VAL A 42 -9.63 -13.81 16.27
C VAL A 42 -11.15 -13.69 16.27
N GLU A 43 -11.77 -14.16 15.20
CA GLU A 43 -13.21 -14.37 15.06
C GLU A 43 -13.54 -15.85 15.15
N SER A 44 -14.56 -16.20 15.95
CA SER A 44 -14.95 -17.59 16.22
C SER A 44 -16.47 -17.81 16.21
N ASN A 45 -17.25 -16.81 15.82
CA ASN A 45 -18.69 -16.75 16.02
C ASN A 45 -19.43 -16.36 14.74
N GLY A 46 -18.85 -16.70 13.58
CA GLY A 46 -19.53 -16.64 12.29
C GLY A 46 -19.63 -15.24 11.71
N ASP A 47 -18.49 -14.61 11.43
CA ASP A 47 -18.40 -13.53 10.45
C ASP A 47 -19.05 -13.96 9.10
N PRO A 48 -19.63 -13.03 8.32
CA PRO A 48 -20.29 -13.37 7.06
C PRO A 48 -19.45 -14.18 6.08
N ILE A 49 -18.12 -14.05 6.13
CA ILE A 49 -17.17 -14.79 5.30
C ILE A 49 -16.80 -16.13 5.96
N GLY A 50 -16.49 -16.14 7.25
CA GLY A 50 -16.14 -17.34 8.02
C GLY A 50 -15.26 -17.04 9.23
N ASP A 51 -14.88 -18.07 9.99
CA ASP A 51 -13.93 -17.91 11.10
C ASP A 51 -12.57 -17.45 10.56
N PHE A 52 -11.92 -16.52 11.27
CA PHE A 52 -10.62 -16.01 10.88
C PHE A 52 -9.67 -15.78 12.05
N VAL A 53 -8.39 -15.82 11.73
CA VAL A 53 -7.28 -15.39 12.58
C VAL A 53 -6.45 -14.39 11.80
N GLU A 54 -6.27 -13.21 12.35
CA GLU A 54 -5.41 -12.19 11.80
C GLU A 54 -4.04 -12.22 12.46
N LEU A 55 -3.00 -12.13 11.63
CA LEU A 55 -1.63 -11.90 12.03
C LEU A 55 -1.28 -10.43 11.81
N ALA A 56 -0.41 -9.87 12.63
CA ALA A 56 0.15 -8.54 12.40
C ALA A 56 1.68 -8.59 12.50
N ASN A 57 2.34 -7.76 11.69
CA ASN A 57 3.79 -7.54 11.76
C ASN A 57 4.07 -6.29 12.60
N THR A 58 4.66 -6.48 13.79
CA THR A 58 5.02 -5.35 14.67
C THR A 58 6.34 -4.69 14.27
N ASP A 59 7.04 -5.19 13.24
CA ASP A 59 8.18 -4.49 12.65
C ASP A 59 7.63 -3.46 11.66
N THR A 60 7.77 -2.19 12.01
CA THR A 60 7.35 -1.02 11.21
C THR A 60 8.45 -0.53 10.26
N VAL A 61 9.52 -1.32 10.07
CA VAL A 61 10.57 -1.05 9.08
C VAL A 61 10.72 -2.16 8.04
N ASN A 62 10.42 -3.43 8.36
CA ASN A 62 10.66 -4.55 7.45
C ASN A 62 9.43 -5.42 7.24
N SER A 63 9.09 -5.69 5.98
CA SER A 63 8.18 -6.77 5.60
C SER A 63 8.77 -8.13 5.97
N LEU A 64 7.90 -9.09 6.32
CA LEU A 64 8.29 -10.39 6.84
C LEU A 64 7.75 -11.54 5.99
N ASP A 65 8.67 -12.33 5.45
CA ASP A 65 8.35 -13.61 4.80
C ASP A 65 7.87 -14.66 5.83
N ILE A 66 6.60 -15.02 5.73
CA ILE A 66 5.93 -16.05 6.53
C ILE A 66 5.63 -17.31 5.70
N SER A 67 6.33 -17.50 4.58
CA SER A 67 6.23 -18.69 3.73
C SER A 67 6.44 -19.97 4.53
N GLY A 68 5.52 -20.92 4.40
CA GLY A 68 5.58 -22.21 5.08
C GLY A 68 5.30 -22.17 6.58
N TRP A 69 4.92 -21.02 7.14
CA TRP A 69 4.38 -20.95 8.49
C TRP A 69 3.04 -21.68 8.57
N SER A 70 2.66 -22.07 9.77
CA SER A 70 1.42 -22.82 10.00
C SER A 70 0.58 -22.28 11.13
N LEU A 71 -0.73 -22.36 10.96
CA LEU A 71 -1.74 -22.03 11.95
C LEU A 71 -2.58 -23.27 12.27
N VAL A 72 -2.77 -23.55 13.56
CA VAL A 72 -3.54 -24.70 14.05
C VAL A 72 -4.48 -24.32 15.19
N ASP A 73 -5.58 -25.07 15.33
CA ASP A 73 -6.46 -25.04 16.49
C ASP A 73 -5.94 -25.93 17.64
N ASP A 74 -6.75 -26.15 18.66
CA ASP A 74 -6.38 -26.96 19.82
C ASP A 74 -6.28 -28.47 19.55
N LYS A 75 -6.79 -28.95 18.41
CA LYS A 75 -6.70 -30.35 17.98
C LYS A 75 -5.38 -30.62 17.27
N ASP A 76 -4.75 -29.58 16.73
CA ASP A 76 -3.49 -29.66 15.99
C ASP A 76 -3.62 -30.61 14.76
N GLU A 77 -4.81 -30.60 14.15
CA GLU A 77 -5.17 -31.31 12.92
C GLU A 77 -5.48 -30.27 11.82
N ASP A 78 -5.38 -30.67 10.55
CA ASP A 78 -5.79 -29.84 9.39
C ASP A 78 -5.19 -28.42 9.33
N ALA A 79 -3.93 -28.28 9.73
CA ALA A 79 -3.18 -27.02 9.74
C ALA A 79 -3.32 -26.21 8.45
N VAL A 80 -3.51 -24.90 8.59
CA VAL A 80 -3.31 -23.96 7.47
C VAL A 80 -1.81 -23.81 7.28
N ILE A 81 -1.29 -24.09 6.08
CA ILE A 81 0.12 -23.88 5.74
C ILE A 81 0.19 -22.75 4.70
N LEU A 82 0.93 -21.69 5.02
CA LEU A 82 1.05 -20.54 4.15
C LEU A 82 1.93 -20.86 2.93
N PRO A 83 1.50 -20.49 1.71
CA PRO A 83 2.24 -20.79 0.49
C PRO A 83 3.58 -20.04 0.42
N ALA A 84 4.42 -20.41 -0.54
CA ALA A 84 5.66 -19.67 -0.80
C ALA A 84 5.36 -18.29 -1.39
N GLY A 85 6.12 -17.28 -0.95
CA GLY A 85 5.89 -15.87 -1.29
C GLY A 85 4.80 -15.21 -0.46
N THR A 86 4.49 -15.75 0.72
CA THR A 86 3.56 -15.08 1.65
C THR A 86 4.35 -14.12 2.52
N GLU A 87 4.05 -12.84 2.40
CA GLU A 87 4.66 -11.77 3.20
C GLU A 87 3.60 -11.05 4.02
N ILE A 88 3.97 -10.56 5.20
CA ILE A 88 3.23 -9.50 5.89
C ILE A 88 4.06 -8.24 5.74
N GLU A 89 3.48 -7.20 5.14
CA GLU A 89 4.14 -5.91 5.02
C GLU A 89 4.52 -5.34 6.38
N SER A 90 5.44 -4.38 6.36
CA SER A 90 5.85 -3.68 7.56
C SER A 90 4.66 -2.99 8.23
N GLY A 91 4.42 -3.22 9.53
CA GLY A 91 3.23 -2.71 10.21
C GLY A 91 1.90 -3.26 9.66
N GLY A 92 1.95 -4.26 8.76
CA GLY A 92 0.78 -4.78 8.04
C GLY A 92 0.06 -5.92 8.75
N TYR A 93 -1.04 -6.35 8.14
CA TYR A 93 -1.90 -7.44 8.61
C TYR A 93 -1.99 -8.55 7.57
N PHE A 94 -2.18 -9.78 8.05
CA PHE A 94 -2.45 -10.93 7.19
C PHE A 94 -3.58 -11.79 7.75
N VAL A 95 -4.69 -11.91 7.02
CA VAL A 95 -5.91 -12.57 7.50
C VAL A 95 -5.98 -14.00 7.00
N ILE A 96 -6.14 -14.94 7.93
CA ILE A 96 -6.28 -16.37 7.65
C ILE A 96 -7.72 -16.80 7.94
N TYR A 97 -8.49 -17.11 6.90
CA TYR A 97 -9.83 -17.68 7.04
C TYR A 97 -9.75 -19.20 7.22
N THR A 98 -10.11 -19.70 8.40
CA THR A 98 -9.90 -21.10 8.77
C THR A 98 -11.10 -21.99 8.40
N ASP A 99 -12.29 -21.41 8.27
CA ASP A 99 -13.50 -22.11 7.80
C ASP A 99 -14.37 -21.17 6.98
N SER A 100 -14.12 -21.11 5.66
CA SER A 100 -14.95 -20.30 4.74
C SER A 100 -15.26 -21.01 3.43
N THR A 101 -16.55 -21.07 3.09
CA THR A 101 -17.06 -21.63 1.81
C THR A 101 -17.07 -20.66 0.65
N THR A 102 -16.80 -19.38 0.91
CA THR A 102 -16.92 -18.31 -0.08
C THR A 102 -15.65 -17.47 -0.23
N HIS A 103 -14.69 -17.61 0.69
CA HIS A 103 -13.44 -16.88 0.63
C HIS A 103 -12.60 -17.28 -0.59
N VAL A 104 -12.00 -16.26 -1.21
CA VAL A 104 -10.99 -16.40 -2.26
C VAL A 104 -9.76 -15.65 -1.75
N SER A 105 -8.63 -16.35 -1.69
CA SER A 105 -7.37 -15.76 -1.21
C SER A 105 -6.93 -14.58 -2.08
N THR A 106 -6.33 -13.58 -1.44
CA THR A 106 -5.78 -12.37 -2.06
C THR A 106 -4.29 -12.28 -1.70
N HIS A 107 -3.65 -11.12 -1.90
CA HIS A 107 -2.25 -10.94 -1.54
C HIS A 107 -2.01 -10.97 -0.02
N ASN A 108 -2.93 -10.39 0.76
CA ASN A 108 -2.83 -10.31 2.23
C ASN A 108 -3.87 -11.18 2.98
N THR A 109 -4.54 -12.10 2.26
CA THR A 109 -5.47 -13.06 2.87
C THR A 109 -5.30 -14.47 2.33
N TYR A 110 -5.46 -15.48 3.18
CA TYR A 110 -5.39 -16.90 2.79
C TYR A 110 -6.44 -17.75 3.49
N GLY A 111 -6.78 -18.91 2.93
CA GLY A 111 -7.64 -19.91 3.59
C GLY A 111 -8.86 -20.37 2.77
N GLY A 112 -9.80 -21.06 3.42
CA GLY A 112 -10.95 -21.72 2.75
C GLY A 112 -11.64 -22.81 3.60
N THR A 113 -12.33 -23.76 2.96
CA THR A 113 -13.19 -24.78 3.63
C THR A 113 -12.46 -25.97 4.24
N ASP A 114 -11.15 -26.10 4.00
CA ASP A 114 -10.44 -27.38 4.15
C ASP A 114 -9.57 -27.43 5.42
N HIS A 115 -9.83 -26.56 6.40
CA HIS A 115 -9.06 -26.47 7.64
C HIS A 115 -9.93 -26.76 8.87
N PHE A 116 -10.18 -25.77 9.74
CA PHE A 116 -10.81 -25.97 11.03
C PHE A 116 -11.70 -24.78 11.40
N GLY A 117 -12.84 -25.08 12.03
CA GLY A 117 -13.70 -24.07 12.65
C GLY A 117 -13.27 -23.78 14.09
N LEU A 118 -13.47 -22.54 14.53
CA LEU A 118 -13.10 -22.06 15.85
C LEU A 118 -14.31 -22.06 16.80
N GLY A 119 -14.15 -22.72 17.95
CA GLY A 119 -15.23 -22.82 18.94
C GLY A 119 -15.21 -21.71 20.00
N LYS A 120 -16.20 -21.69 20.89
CA LYS A 120 -16.23 -20.83 22.09
C LYS A 120 -15.21 -21.18 23.19
N ASP A 121 -14.43 -22.25 22.98
CA ASP A 121 -13.50 -22.85 23.94
C ASP A 121 -12.33 -23.44 23.15
N ASP A 122 -11.53 -22.55 22.55
CA ASP A 122 -10.48 -22.94 21.60
C ASP A 122 -9.13 -22.27 21.89
N THR A 123 -8.13 -22.70 21.13
CA THR A 123 -6.77 -22.16 21.13
C THR A 123 -6.26 -22.11 19.70
N VAL A 124 -5.71 -20.97 19.29
CA VAL A 124 -4.95 -20.85 18.04
C VAL A 124 -3.46 -20.83 18.35
N THR A 125 -2.67 -21.49 17.52
CA THR A 125 -1.20 -21.51 17.62
C THR A 125 -0.57 -21.26 16.28
N LEU A 126 0.25 -20.21 16.20
CA LEU A 126 1.07 -19.86 15.05
C LEU A 126 2.47 -20.48 15.22
N ARG A 127 2.96 -21.15 14.18
CA ARG A 127 4.30 -21.74 14.13
C ARG A 127 5.05 -21.25 12.89
N ASN A 128 6.34 -20.97 13.05
CA ASN A 128 7.20 -20.63 11.93
C ASN A 128 7.47 -21.86 11.02
N ALA A 129 8.18 -21.65 9.92
CA ALA A 129 8.51 -22.71 8.95
C ALA A 129 9.37 -23.87 9.53
N THR A 130 10.03 -23.69 10.68
CA THR A 130 10.77 -24.76 11.37
C THR A 130 9.90 -25.55 12.36
N GLY A 131 8.67 -25.09 12.59
CA GLY A 131 7.70 -25.68 13.51
C GLY A 131 7.76 -25.13 14.94
N GLU A 132 8.54 -24.07 15.19
CA GLU A 132 8.61 -23.40 16.49
C GLU A 132 7.40 -22.50 16.69
N THR A 133 6.84 -22.50 17.90
CA THR A 133 5.72 -21.62 18.25
C THR A 133 6.17 -20.17 18.29
N VAL A 134 5.50 -19.34 17.50
CA VAL A 134 5.69 -17.89 17.45
C VAL A 134 4.72 -17.20 18.41
N ALA A 135 3.43 -17.52 18.27
CA ALA A 135 2.37 -16.93 19.07
C ALA A 135 1.27 -17.97 19.34
N SER A 136 0.52 -17.77 20.43
CA SER A 136 -0.68 -18.55 20.73
C SER A 136 -1.66 -17.70 21.51
N TYR A 137 -2.94 -17.88 21.23
CA TYR A 137 -4.03 -17.26 21.98
C TYR A 137 -5.09 -18.30 22.32
N SER A 138 -5.57 -18.27 23.56
CA SER A 138 -6.56 -19.22 24.07
C SER A 138 -7.62 -18.49 24.87
N TRP A 139 -8.89 -18.71 24.52
CA TRP A 139 -10.05 -18.14 25.22
C TRP A 139 -10.85 -19.20 25.99
N LYS A 140 -10.23 -20.35 26.25
CA LYS A 140 -10.83 -21.46 27.01
C LYS A 140 -11.29 -21.05 28.40
N ASP A 141 -10.53 -20.19 29.07
CA ASP A 141 -10.88 -19.66 30.39
C ASP A 141 -12.13 -18.74 30.36
N LEU A 142 -12.44 -18.16 29.20
CA LEU A 142 -13.65 -17.36 28.98
C LEU A 142 -14.86 -18.25 28.66
N GLY A 143 -14.66 -19.33 27.89
CA GLY A 143 -15.68 -20.33 27.57
C GLY A 143 -16.88 -19.78 26.77
N LYS A 144 -16.70 -18.63 26.12
CA LYS A 144 -17.68 -17.93 25.28
C LYS A 144 -16.99 -17.35 24.05
N HIS A 145 -17.77 -17.16 22.99
CA HIS A 145 -17.38 -16.28 21.89
C HIS A 145 -17.27 -14.83 22.38
N ALA A 146 -16.50 -14.04 21.64
CA ALA A 146 -16.49 -12.60 21.80
C ALA A 146 -17.85 -11.98 21.41
N GLU A 147 -18.10 -10.73 21.82
CA GLU A 147 -19.27 -9.98 21.33
C GLU A 147 -19.15 -9.67 19.84
N ASN A 148 -17.97 -9.22 19.41
CA ASN A 148 -17.57 -9.12 18.00
C ASN A 148 -16.42 -10.11 17.77
N THR A 149 -15.17 -9.70 18.02
CA THR A 149 -13.97 -10.55 17.94
C THR A 149 -13.15 -10.42 19.22
N TYR A 150 -12.16 -11.31 19.39
CA TYR A 150 -11.09 -11.09 20.37
C TYR A 150 -9.91 -10.45 19.65
N GLY A 151 -9.55 -9.23 20.01
CA GLY A 151 -8.46 -8.48 19.40
C GLY A 151 -7.50 -7.89 20.43
N ARG A 152 -6.27 -7.60 20.03
CA ARG A 152 -5.31 -6.88 20.89
C ARG A 152 -5.72 -5.43 21.04
N ILE A 153 -5.80 -4.94 22.28
CA ILE A 153 -6.13 -3.54 22.58
C ILE A 153 -5.09 -2.97 23.57
N PRO A 154 -4.24 -1.99 23.17
CA PRO A 154 -4.12 -1.40 21.83
C PRO A 154 -3.75 -2.40 20.72
N ASP A 155 -4.02 -2.05 19.48
CA ASP A 155 -3.76 -2.91 18.33
C ASP A 155 -2.30 -3.36 18.25
N MET A 156 -2.06 -4.60 17.78
CA MET A 156 -0.76 -5.30 17.71
C MET A 156 -0.02 -5.57 19.03
N VAL A 157 -0.05 -4.65 19.98
CA VAL A 157 0.82 -4.64 21.18
C VAL A 157 0.08 -4.99 22.46
N GLY A 158 -1.23 -4.76 22.49
CA GLY A 158 -2.07 -4.90 23.66
C GLY A 158 -2.40 -6.34 24.03
N GLU A 159 -3.09 -6.49 25.16
CA GLU A 159 -3.68 -7.76 25.57
C GLU A 159 -4.98 -8.01 24.78
N PHE A 160 -5.37 -9.27 24.64
CA PHE A 160 -6.65 -9.61 24.00
C PHE A 160 -7.86 -9.16 24.83
N ALA A 161 -8.82 -8.52 24.17
CA ALA A 161 -10.10 -8.09 24.73
C ALA A 161 -11.24 -8.27 23.71
N ASP A 162 -12.50 -8.18 24.18
CA ASP A 162 -13.66 -8.04 23.29
C ASP A 162 -13.52 -6.71 22.49
N THR A 163 -13.50 -6.79 21.16
CA THR A 163 -13.40 -5.62 20.25
C THR A 163 -14.75 -4.90 20.09
N GLY A 164 -14.71 -3.66 19.62
CA GLY A 164 -15.89 -2.86 19.28
C GLY A 164 -16.55 -3.24 17.95
N ALA A 165 -15.80 -3.84 17.04
CA ALA A 165 -16.24 -4.38 15.76
C ALA A 165 -15.21 -5.42 15.25
N SER A 166 -15.61 -6.27 14.30
CA SER A 166 -14.68 -7.12 13.53
C SER A 166 -13.88 -6.25 12.56
N THR A 167 -12.55 -6.37 12.56
CA THR A 167 -11.64 -5.48 11.82
C THR A 167 -10.61 -6.21 10.94
N PRO A 168 -10.99 -7.23 10.13
CA PRO A 168 -10.02 -7.97 9.32
C PRO A 168 -9.31 -7.05 8.32
N GLY A 169 -7.98 -7.05 8.39
CA GLY A 169 -7.07 -6.22 7.61
C GLY A 169 -6.91 -4.78 8.14
N ALA A 170 -7.35 -4.50 9.37
CA ALA A 170 -7.34 -3.14 9.94
C ALA A 170 -7.08 -3.13 11.45
N LYS A 171 -6.81 -1.95 12.01
CA LYS A 171 -6.56 -1.78 13.45
C LYS A 171 -7.77 -2.22 14.29
N ASN A 172 -7.48 -3.00 15.33
CA ASN A 172 -8.47 -3.36 16.34
C ASN A 172 -9.06 -2.13 17.04
N ILE A 173 -10.38 -2.14 17.23
CA ILE A 173 -11.12 -1.08 17.92
C ILE A 173 -11.53 -1.56 19.31
N ALA A 174 -11.29 -0.78 20.37
CA ALA A 174 -11.75 -1.16 21.71
C ALA A 174 -13.28 -1.11 21.84
N SER A 175 -13.85 -2.02 22.63
CA SER A 175 -15.30 -2.09 22.88
C SER A 175 -15.89 -0.88 23.60
N ASP A 176 -15.07 -0.06 24.27
CA ASP A 176 -15.49 1.21 24.89
C ASP A 176 -15.36 2.43 23.97
N GLY A 177 -14.97 2.22 22.71
CA GLY A 177 -14.74 3.26 21.71
C GLY A 177 -13.45 4.05 21.93
N THR A 178 -12.56 3.63 22.83
CA THR A 178 -11.21 4.19 22.90
C THR A 178 -10.33 3.55 21.82
N THR A 179 -9.92 4.32 20.83
CA THR A 179 -8.81 3.92 19.96
C THR A 179 -7.51 3.99 20.75
N ASP A 180 -6.50 3.24 20.33
CA ASP A 180 -5.10 3.43 20.73
C ASP A 180 -4.78 4.96 20.80
N PRO A 181 -4.06 5.49 21.81
CA PRO A 181 -3.60 6.89 21.81
C PRO A 181 -2.68 7.28 20.63
N GLY A 182 -2.53 6.42 19.62
CA GLY A 182 -1.93 6.73 18.32
C GLY A 182 -2.59 7.93 17.62
N LEU A 183 -2.18 8.16 16.38
CA LEU A 183 -2.59 9.32 15.59
C LEU A 183 -4.13 9.46 15.57
N VAL A 184 -4.66 10.55 16.16
CA VAL A 184 -6.12 10.78 16.27
C VAL A 184 -6.57 11.71 15.15
N HIS A 185 -7.38 11.19 14.23
CA HIS A 185 -8.03 12.02 13.21
C HIS A 185 -9.07 12.91 13.88
N ASN A 186 -9.10 14.18 13.49
CA ASN A 186 -10.00 15.19 14.07
C ASN A 186 -10.66 16.08 13.00
N ALA A 187 -10.46 15.78 11.73
CA ALA A 187 -11.08 16.46 10.59
C ALA A 187 -11.27 15.51 9.41
N GLN A 188 -12.12 15.92 8.46
CA GLN A 188 -12.36 15.23 7.20
C GLN A 188 -11.91 16.13 6.05
N LEU A 189 -11.36 15.53 4.99
CA LEU A 189 -11.01 16.26 3.78
C LEU A 189 -12.28 16.79 3.08
N PRO A 190 -12.19 17.90 2.33
CA PRO A 190 -13.34 18.42 1.57
C PRO A 190 -13.95 17.41 0.59
N PHE A 191 -13.17 16.43 0.14
CA PHE A 191 -13.56 15.35 -0.76
C PHE A 191 -13.72 14.00 -0.05
N HIS A 192 -13.94 14.00 1.27
CA HIS A 192 -14.01 12.77 2.07
C HIS A 192 -15.04 11.77 1.55
N ASP A 193 -16.22 12.24 1.12
CA ASP A 193 -17.29 11.39 0.60
C ASP A 193 -17.20 11.14 -0.93
N ALA A 194 -16.11 11.55 -1.59
CA ALA A 194 -15.97 11.37 -3.03
C ALA A 194 -15.99 9.88 -3.41
N GLU A 195 -16.60 9.56 -4.55
CA GLU A 195 -16.60 8.20 -5.08
C GLU A 195 -15.20 7.87 -5.60
N VAL A 196 -14.57 6.83 -5.03
CA VAL A 196 -13.27 6.33 -5.47
C VAL A 196 -13.47 5.16 -6.41
N LYS A 197 -12.83 5.20 -7.58
CA LYS A 197 -12.90 4.18 -8.62
C LYS A 197 -11.50 3.68 -8.96
N ALA A 198 -11.38 2.37 -9.18
CA ALA A 198 -10.19 1.80 -9.78
C ALA A 198 -9.98 2.37 -11.19
N VAL A 199 -8.72 2.64 -11.55
CA VAL A 199 -8.33 3.08 -12.89
C VAL A 199 -7.90 1.85 -13.69
N GLU A 200 -8.79 1.37 -14.55
CA GLU A 200 -8.64 0.09 -15.27
C GLU A 200 -7.77 0.20 -16.53
N LEU A 201 -6.47 0.41 -16.37
CA LEU A 201 -5.51 0.45 -17.48
C LEU A 201 -5.00 -0.95 -17.89
N GLY A 202 -5.02 -1.91 -16.96
CA GLY A 202 -4.42 -3.22 -17.12
C GLY A 202 -2.90 -3.19 -17.34
N GLY A 203 -2.32 -4.29 -17.81
CA GLY A 203 -0.87 -4.35 -18.10
C GLY A 203 -0.02 -4.09 -16.85
N ALA A 204 0.87 -3.10 -16.91
CA ALA A 204 1.69 -2.72 -15.76
C ALA A 204 0.86 -2.25 -14.55
N PHE A 205 -0.35 -1.74 -14.78
CA PHE A 205 -1.25 -1.25 -13.73
C PHE A 205 -2.16 -2.34 -13.13
N SER A 206 -1.88 -3.61 -13.47
CA SER A 206 -2.57 -4.77 -12.88
C SER A 206 -1.66 -5.62 -11.99
N GLY A 207 -0.54 -5.05 -11.59
CA GLY A 207 0.43 -5.62 -10.67
C GLY A 207 0.93 -4.55 -9.71
N SER A 208 1.64 -5.01 -8.69
CA SER A 208 2.17 -4.18 -7.60
C SER A 208 3.20 -3.17 -8.09
N ASP A 209 3.78 -2.43 -7.15
CA ASP A 209 4.97 -1.60 -7.35
C ASP A 209 4.65 -0.20 -7.92
N MET A 210 3.38 0.24 -7.98
CA MET A 210 3.08 1.63 -8.39
C MET A 210 3.15 2.55 -7.19
N SER A 211 4.03 3.54 -7.29
CA SER A 211 4.30 4.51 -6.25
C SER A 211 3.99 5.92 -6.80
N GLY A 212 4.71 6.94 -6.34
CA GLY A 212 4.55 8.37 -6.62
C GLY A 212 3.69 8.77 -7.83
N ALA A 213 2.79 9.73 -7.59
CA ALA A 213 1.95 10.34 -8.61
C ALA A 213 2.14 11.86 -8.62
N ASP A 214 2.07 12.49 -9.80
CA ASP A 214 2.00 13.95 -9.94
C ASP A 214 1.23 14.34 -11.22
N PHE A 215 0.72 15.57 -11.29
CA PHE A 215 0.10 16.12 -12.50
C PHE A 215 0.94 17.28 -13.06
N ASP A 216 1.14 17.29 -14.38
CA ASP A 216 1.67 18.49 -15.03
C ASP A 216 0.60 19.59 -15.19
N ALA A 217 1.05 20.78 -15.60
CA ALA A 217 0.17 21.94 -15.80
C ALA A 217 -0.91 21.72 -16.88
N GLU A 218 -0.72 20.72 -17.74
CA GLU A 218 -1.68 20.32 -18.77
C GLU A 218 -2.65 19.22 -18.31
N GLY A 219 -2.46 18.67 -17.11
CA GLY A 219 -3.26 17.59 -16.53
C GLY A 219 -2.80 16.19 -16.94
N THR A 220 -1.59 16.03 -17.49
CA THR A 220 -1.02 14.69 -17.69
C THR A 220 -0.61 14.15 -16.32
N ALA A 221 -1.12 12.97 -15.97
CA ALA A 221 -0.67 12.30 -14.76
C ALA A 221 0.64 11.55 -15.02
N TRP A 222 1.59 11.67 -14.11
CA TRP A 222 2.88 11.00 -14.13
C TRP A 222 2.94 10.04 -12.95
N ILE A 223 3.30 8.78 -13.20
CA ILE A 223 3.32 7.71 -12.21
C ILE A 223 4.70 7.05 -12.20
N ALA A 224 5.25 6.80 -11.01
CA ALA A 224 6.45 5.99 -10.82
C ALA A 224 6.10 4.53 -10.51
N ASN A 225 7.03 3.64 -10.82
CA ASN A 225 6.96 2.25 -10.41
C ASN A 225 8.26 1.84 -9.74
N ASN A 226 8.20 1.53 -8.44
CA ASN A 226 9.37 1.34 -7.59
C ASN A 226 10.13 0.06 -7.95
N GLY A 227 9.44 -1.07 -8.14
CA GLY A 227 10.04 -2.35 -8.48
C GLY A 227 10.76 -2.40 -9.83
N THR A 228 10.23 -1.75 -10.87
CA THR A 228 10.87 -1.70 -12.19
C THR A 228 11.75 -0.47 -12.41
N GLY A 229 11.63 0.56 -11.57
CA GLY A 229 12.20 1.89 -11.81
C GLY A 229 11.61 2.59 -13.04
N GLY A 230 10.39 2.19 -13.44
CA GLY A 230 9.69 2.73 -14.59
C GLY A 230 8.97 4.04 -14.26
N ILE A 231 8.73 4.86 -15.28
CA ILE A 231 7.79 6.00 -15.18
C ILE A 231 6.78 5.94 -16.32
N TYR A 232 5.58 6.40 -16.04
CA TYR A 232 4.45 6.39 -16.96
C TYR A 232 3.82 7.78 -17.05
N ALA A 233 3.36 8.14 -18.25
CA ALA A 233 2.52 9.31 -18.46
C ALA A 233 1.14 8.85 -18.90
N LEU A 234 0.10 9.42 -18.30
CA LEU A 234 -1.30 9.11 -18.58
C LEU A 234 -2.01 10.38 -19.05
N THR A 235 -2.67 10.29 -20.21
CA THR A 235 -3.61 11.33 -20.63
C THR A 235 -4.82 11.26 -19.71
N HIS A 236 -5.15 12.38 -19.05
CA HIS A 236 -6.35 12.51 -18.24
C HIS A 236 -7.46 13.19 -19.04
N ASN A 237 -8.63 12.57 -19.07
CA ASN A 237 -9.85 13.20 -19.55
C ASN A 237 -10.70 13.63 -18.35
N PRO A 238 -10.67 14.90 -17.94
CA PRO A 238 -11.37 15.37 -16.76
C PRO A 238 -12.89 15.40 -16.93
N ALA A 239 -13.44 15.38 -18.16
CA ALA A 239 -14.89 15.34 -18.35
C ALA A 239 -15.50 13.98 -17.96
N ASN A 240 -14.75 12.89 -18.15
CA ASN A 240 -15.16 11.53 -17.80
C ASN A 240 -14.39 10.97 -16.58
N ASN A 241 -13.42 11.73 -16.06
CA ASN A 241 -12.41 11.29 -15.09
C ASN A 241 -11.75 9.96 -15.48
N THR A 242 -11.37 9.81 -16.74
CA THR A 242 -10.69 8.61 -17.26
C THR A 242 -9.24 8.88 -17.59
N TYR A 243 -8.45 7.81 -17.62
CA TYR A 243 -7.02 7.87 -17.89
C TYR A 243 -6.67 6.88 -19.01
N GLU A 244 -5.71 7.28 -19.86
CA GLU A 244 -5.18 6.42 -20.92
C GLU A 244 -3.65 6.49 -20.93
N LEU A 245 -2.99 5.35 -21.11
CA LEU A 245 -1.52 5.31 -21.20
C LEU A 245 -1.03 6.12 -22.41
N ALA A 246 -0.26 7.17 -22.13
CA ALA A 246 0.33 8.06 -23.14
C ALA A 246 1.80 7.71 -23.43
N GLY A 247 2.55 7.29 -22.41
CA GLY A 247 3.95 6.90 -22.57
C GLY A 247 4.49 6.14 -21.37
N GLN A 248 5.61 5.44 -21.58
CA GLN A 248 6.29 4.65 -20.55
C GLN A 248 7.79 4.63 -20.78
N TRP A 249 8.60 4.77 -19.74
CA TRP A 249 10.05 4.78 -19.86
C TRP A 249 10.70 4.00 -18.72
N THR A 250 11.84 3.39 -19.00
CA THR A 250 12.73 2.92 -17.94
C THR A 250 13.66 4.05 -17.53
N THR A 251 14.07 4.08 -16.27
CA THR A 251 15.00 5.08 -15.76
C THR A 251 16.32 4.45 -15.32
N THR A 252 17.38 5.24 -15.31
CA THR A 252 18.71 4.85 -14.82
C THR A 252 19.42 6.02 -14.15
N TYR A 253 20.39 5.70 -13.31
CA TYR A 253 21.30 6.68 -12.70
C TYR A 253 22.18 7.38 -13.75
N PRO A 254 22.91 8.47 -13.40
CA PRO A 254 23.69 9.24 -14.36
C PRO A 254 24.78 8.46 -15.13
N SER A 255 25.16 7.28 -14.63
CA SER A 255 26.05 6.36 -15.34
C SER A 255 25.40 5.67 -16.55
N GLY A 256 24.07 5.69 -16.66
CA GLY A 256 23.28 4.88 -17.61
C GLY A 256 23.07 3.44 -17.16
N GLU A 257 23.39 3.11 -15.90
CA GLU A 257 23.25 1.78 -15.30
C GLU A 257 22.50 1.84 -13.97
N GLY A 258 22.04 0.68 -13.49
CA GLY A 258 21.24 0.54 -12.26
C GLY A 258 19.74 0.71 -12.49
N THR A 259 18.95 0.18 -11.57
CA THR A 259 17.48 0.30 -11.56
C THR A 259 17.12 1.17 -10.37
N LEU A 260 16.36 2.22 -10.58
CA LEU A 260 15.88 3.04 -9.47
C LEU A 260 14.88 2.21 -8.66
N ASP A 261 14.92 2.34 -7.33
CA ASP A 261 13.68 2.24 -6.54
C ASP A 261 13.02 3.60 -6.67
N ALA A 262 12.11 3.70 -7.62
CA ALA A 262 11.48 4.96 -7.97
C ALA A 262 10.19 5.11 -7.15
N GLU A 263 10.26 5.88 -6.07
CA GLU A 263 9.13 6.13 -5.20
C GLU A 263 8.38 7.38 -5.69
N GLY A 264 8.68 8.55 -5.11
CA GLY A 264 8.07 9.82 -5.48
C GLY A 264 8.48 10.30 -6.87
N ILE A 265 7.52 10.88 -7.60
CA ILE A 265 7.73 11.57 -8.87
C ILE A 265 7.21 13.01 -8.78
N ALA A 266 7.93 13.94 -9.38
CA ALA A 266 7.48 15.32 -9.56
C ALA A 266 7.77 15.79 -10.98
N VAL A 267 6.79 16.42 -11.63
CA VAL A 267 6.98 17.13 -12.90
C VAL A 267 7.12 18.62 -12.60
N ALA A 268 8.32 19.14 -12.80
CA ALA A 268 8.59 20.54 -12.49
C ALA A 268 7.94 21.49 -13.50
N ASP A 269 7.80 22.77 -13.14
CA ASP A 269 7.27 23.86 -13.99
C ASP A 269 7.91 23.95 -15.40
N ASN A 270 9.14 23.44 -15.55
CA ASN A 270 9.86 23.44 -16.82
C ASN A 270 9.67 22.14 -17.64
N GLY A 271 8.85 21.21 -17.15
CA GLY A 271 8.57 19.89 -17.69
C GLY A 271 9.63 18.82 -17.41
N ASP A 272 10.70 19.15 -16.68
CA ASP A 272 11.67 18.13 -16.27
C ASP A 272 11.06 17.23 -15.19
N ILE A 273 11.42 15.95 -15.20
CA ILE A 273 10.94 14.96 -14.24
C ILE A 273 11.97 14.80 -13.13
N TYR A 274 11.52 14.78 -11.89
CA TYR A 274 12.33 14.50 -10.70
C TYR A 274 11.79 13.24 -10.02
N ILE A 275 12.69 12.35 -9.61
CA ILE A 275 12.34 11.10 -8.94
C ILE A 275 13.08 11.03 -7.61
N ALA A 276 12.36 10.74 -6.54
CA ALA A 276 12.91 10.35 -5.25
C ALA A 276 13.18 8.84 -5.25
N THR A 277 14.29 8.44 -4.64
CA THR A 277 14.66 7.02 -4.55
C THR A 277 15.15 6.66 -3.18
N GLU A 278 14.77 5.49 -2.70
CA GLU A 278 15.34 4.90 -1.51
C GLU A 278 16.72 4.29 -1.75
N ARG A 279 16.83 3.54 -2.85
CA ARG A 279 17.98 2.67 -3.14
C ARG A 279 18.13 2.41 -4.63
N ASN A 280 19.16 1.64 -4.96
CA ASN A 280 19.32 1.04 -6.28
C ASN A 280 18.75 -0.37 -6.22
N ASN A 281 17.71 -0.67 -7.00
CA ASN A 281 17.12 -1.99 -7.07
C ASN A 281 18.07 -3.09 -7.58
N SER A 282 19.21 -2.71 -8.18
CA SER A 282 20.32 -3.64 -8.49
C SER A 282 21.24 -3.96 -7.29
N ASP A 283 21.14 -3.21 -6.20
CA ASP A 283 21.80 -3.42 -4.90
C ASP A 283 20.84 -3.05 -3.76
N LYS A 284 19.87 -3.93 -3.51
CA LYS A 284 18.78 -3.66 -2.55
C LYS A 284 19.22 -3.52 -1.09
N SER A 285 20.47 -3.85 -0.78
CA SER A 285 21.00 -3.85 0.59
C SER A 285 21.65 -2.52 1.01
N THR A 286 21.76 -1.57 0.07
CA THR A 286 22.47 -0.32 0.27
C THR A 286 21.51 0.85 0.11
N SER A 287 21.27 1.57 1.21
CA SER A 287 20.53 2.83 1.21
C SER A 287 21.19 3.86 0.27
N ARG A 288 20.38 4.54 -0.54
CA ARG A 288 20.77 5.58 -1.47
C ARG A 288 19.64 6.63 -1.61
N PRO A 289 19.34 7.38 -0.53
CA PRO A 289 18.33 8.44 -0.56
C PRO A 289 18.78 9.55 -1.52
N SER A 290 18.22 9.56 -2.72
CA SER A 290 18.67 10.42 -3.81
C SER A 290 17.47 11.03 -4.55
N ILE A 291 17.66 12.27 -5.01
CA ILE A 291 16.78 12.89 -6.01
C ILE A 291 17.49 12.79 -7.36
N LEU A 292 16.80 12.31 -8.39
CA LEU A 292 17.30 12.25 -9.75
C LEU A 292 16.48 13.14 -10.67
N LYS A 293 17.17 13.90 -11.52
CA LYS A 293 16.55 14.75 -12.53
C LYS A 293 16.66 14.12 -13.92
N PHE A 294 15.57 14.14 -14.66
CA PHE A 294 15.47 13.73 -16.06
C PHE A 294 14.92 14.87 -16.91
N ALA A 295 15.32 14.91 -18.19
CA ALA A 295 14.69 15.84 -19.13
C ALA A 295 13.26 15.40 -19.43
N ASN A 296 12.39 16.34 -19.78
CA ASN A 296 11.08 16.03 -20.36
C ASN A 296 11.21 15.02 -21.53
N PRO A 297 10.56 13.84 -21.46
CA PRO A 297 10.63 12.84 -22.51
C PRO A 297 10.13 13.34 -23.88
N THR A 298 10.94 13.18 -24.93
CA THR A 298 10.59 13.63 -26.30
C THR A 298 9.88 12.58 -27.16
N GLY A 299 9.65 11.37 -26.64
CA GLY A 299 8.97 10.28 -27.36
C GLY A 299 8.36 9.32 -26.35
N LEU A 300 7.42 8.46 -26.77
CA LEU A 300 6.50 7.75 -25.86
C LEU A 300 7.10 6.51 -25.16
N GLU A 301 8.30 6.08 -25.57
CA GLU A 301 8.99 4.94 -25.00
C GLU A 301 10.50 5.10 -25.01
N GLY A 302 11.19 4.32 -24.18
CA GLY A 302 12.65 4.20 -24.19
C GLY A 302 13.25 4.25 -22.79
N GLN A 303 14.55 4.54 -22.74
CA GLN A 303 15.30 4.72 -21.49
C GLN A 303 15.58 6.21 -21.25
N GLN A 304 15.29 6.69 -20.05
CA GLN A 304 15.72 7.97 -19.53
C GLN A 304 16.97 7.78 -18.67
N VAL A 305 18.00 8.57 -18.93
CA VAL A 305 19.22 8.58 -18.11
C VAL A 305 19.21 9.86 -17.28
N ALA A 306 19.39 9.73 -15.97
CA ALA A 306 19.38 10.88 -15.09
C ALA A 306 20.48 11.87 -15.49
N LEU A 307 20.10 13.14 -15.61
CA LEU A 307 21.02 14.23 -15.92
C LEU A 307 21.84 14.63 -14.69
N GLN A 308 21.25 14.46 -13.51
CA GLN A 308 21.81 14.87 -12.23
C GLN A 308 21.26 13.96 -11.14
N GLU A 309 22.08 13.72 -10.12
CA GLU A 309 21.70 13.07 -8.87
C GLU A 309 22.12 13.97 -7.71
N TRP A 310 21.23 14.19 -6.77
CA TRP A 310 21.53 14.80 -5.47
C TRP A 310 21.38 13.73 -4.41
N ASN A 311 22.45 13.45 -3.67
CA ASN A 311 22.43 12.52 -2.55
C ASN A 311 22.03 13.27 -1.27
N LEU A 312 21.01 12.77 -0.57
CA LEU A 312 20.42 13.38 0.62
C LEU A 312 20.78 12.65 1.92
N SER A 313 21.69 11.67 1.88
CA SER A 313 22.06 10.87 3.07
C SER A 313 22.61 11.69 4.24
N GLU A 314 23.27 12.82 3.98
CA GLU A 314 23.70 13.75 5.04
C GLU A 314 22.52 14.41 5.74
N PHE A 315 21.37 14.51 5.07
CA PHE A 315 20.14 15.07 5.61
C PHE A 315 19.31 13.98 6.27
N THR A 316 18.98 12.88 5.59
CA THR A 316 18.19 11.79 6.22
C THR A 316 18.89 11.21 7.45
N GLY A 317 20.22 11.22 7.47
CA GLY A 317 20.99 10.49 8.47
C GLY A 317 21.04 9.00 8.13
N PRO A 318 21.47 8.15 9.08
CA PRO A 318 21.51 6.71 8.87
C PRO A 318 20.08 6.14 8.87
N ILE A 319 19.65 5.67 7.71
CA ILE A 319 18.35 5.04 7.47
C ILE A 319 18.54 3.67 6.83
N GLY A 320 17.48 2.85 6.84
CA GLY A 320 17.39 1.58 6.15
C GLY A 320 17.58 1.71 4.64
N ALA A 321 17.73 0.57 3.96
CA ALA A 321 17.69 0.55 2.50
C ALA A 321 16.24 0.72 1.97
N ASN A 322 15.24 0.35 2.78
CA ASN A 322 13.79 0.40 2.57
C ASN A 322 13.16 1.30 3.63
N GLY A 323 13.59 2.55 3.61
CA GLY A 323 13.34 3.55 4.65
C GLY A 323 13.68 4.94 4.12
N GLY A 324 13.59 5.11 2.81
CA GLY A 324 14.28 6.10 2.01
C GLY A 324 13.46 7.35 1.74
N LEU A 325 13.65 7.90 0.53
CA LEU A 325 12.87 9.05 0.07
C LEU A 325 11.66 8.52 -0.68
N GLU A 326 10.46 8.77 -0.15
CA GLU A 326 9.22 8.20 -0.69
C GLU A 326 8.43 9.16 -1.55
N ALA A 327 8.50 10.45 -1.23
CA ALA A 327 7.67 11.44 -1.88
C ALA A 327 8.50 12.64 -2.30
N ILE A 328 8.13 13.31 -3.39
CA ILE A 328 8.77 14.55 -3.83
C ILE A 328 7.75 15.44 -4.52
N VAL A 329 7.84 16.75 -4.28
CA VAL A 329 7.06 17.75 -5.00
C VAL A 329 7.84 19.07 -5.11
N GLN A 330 7.62 19.81 -6.20
CA GLN A 330 8.21 21.13 -6.37
C GLN A 330 7.37 22.19 -5.62
N LEU A 331 8.01 23.00 -4.77
CA LEU A 331 7.35 24.10 -4.06
C LEU A 331 7.43 25.43 -4.84
N GLU A 332 8.62 25.73 -5.36
CA GLU A 332 8.86 26.85 -6.26
C GLU A 332 10.28 26.79 -6.85
N GLY A 333 10.44 27.05 -8.15
CA GLY A 333 11.76 27.22 -8.76
C GLY A 333 12.68 26.01 -8.56
N SER A 334 13.71 26.12 -7.73
CA SER A 334 14.62 25.01 -7.40
C SER A 334 14.36 24.39 -6.03
N ILE A 335 13.30 24.80 -5.35
CA ILE A 335 12.93 24.34 -4.00
C ILE A 335 11.94 23.18 -4.12
N PHE A 336 12.30 22.05 -3.50
CA PHE A 336 11.49 20.83 -3.46
C PHE A 336 11.24 20.43 -2.01
N ALA A 337 10.08 19.85 -1.74
CA ALA A 337 9.80 19.09 -0.52
C ALA A 337 9.94 17.60 -0.84
N VAL A 338 10.50 16.84 0.12
CA VAL A 338 10.76 15.41 -0.02
C VAL A 338 10.33 14.69 1.24
N GLY A 339 9.46 13.69 1.14
CA GLY A 339 9.05 12.83 2.25
C GLY A 339 10.06 11.72 2.50
N VAL A 340 10.20 11.30 3.76
CA VAL A 340 11.10 10.22 4.16
C VAL A 340 10.31 9.15 4.91
N GLU A 341 10.40 7.89 4.49
CA GLU A 341 9.72 6.74 5.11
C GLU A 341 10.15 6.57 6.56
N ASP A 342 11.44 6.30 6.81
CA ASP A 342 11.93 5.87 8.14
C ASP A 342 11.71 6.89 9.26
N THR A 343 11.52 8.16 8.91
CA THR A 343 11.54 9.26 9.88
C THR A 343 10.23 10.03 9.93
N GLY A 344 9.36 9.88 8.94
CA GLY A 344 8.18 10.73 8.78
C GLY A 344 8.49 12.22 8.56
N ASP A 345 9.74 12.57 8.25
CA ASP A 345 10.13 13.96 8.02
C ASP A 345 9.83 14.41 6.58
N VAL A 346 9.54 15.70 6.43
CA VAL A 346 9.58 16.40 5.15
C VAL A 346 10.85 17.26 5.08
N LEU A 347 11.74 16.94 4.15
CA LEU A 347 12.95 17.70 3.86
C LEU A 347 12.67 18.72 2.76
N VAL A 348 12.79 20.01 3.09
CA VAL A 348 12.78 21.07 2.09
C VAL A 348 14.21 21.33 1.63
N VAL A 349 14.47 21.17 0.33
CA VAL A 349 15.81 21.24 -0.25
C VAL A 349 15.84 22.22 -1.43
N ASP A 350 16.95 22.96 -1.55
CA ASP A 350 17.28 23.74 -2.74
C ASP A 350 18.24 22.95 -3.64
N LEU A 351 17.80 22.72 -4.88
CA LEU A 351 18.51 21.98 -5.92
C LEU A 351 19.13 22.90 -6.99
N ALA A 352 19.29 24.21 -6.71
CA ALA A 352 19.85 25.18 -7.65
C ALA A 352 21.30 24.88 -8.09
N SER A 353 22.03 24.06 -7.33
CA SER A 353 23.42 23.70 -7.59
C SER A 353 23.65 22.19 -7.51
N ASP A 354 24.79 21.71 -7.96
CA ASP A 354 25.15 20.28 -7.91
C ASP A 354 25.21 19.72 -6.47
N THR A 355 25.34 20.59 -5.47
CA THR A 355 25.26 20.23 -4.05
C THR A 355 23.90 20.69 -3.50
N PRO A 356 23.07 19.78 -2.96
CA PRO A 356 21.78 20.18 -2.43
C PRO A 356 21.98 20.97 -1.13
N VAL A 357 21.06 21.88 -0.82
CA VAL A 357 21.05 22.63 0.43
C VAL A 357 19.77 22.32 1.18
N LEU A 358 19.87 21.81 2.41
CA LEU A 358 18.72 21.68 3.30
C LEU A 358 18.25 23.06 3.74
N VAL A 359 17.04 23.44 3.33
CA VAL A 359 16.37 24.67 3.72
C VAL A 359 15.67 24.48 5.06
N GLN A 360 14.95 23.37 5.21
CA GLN A 360 14.20 23.03 6.41
C GLN A 360 14.05 21.51 6.55
N ARG A 361 14.09 21.02 7.79
CA ARG A 361 13.46 19.74 8.16
C ARG A 361 12.16 20.06 8.86
N TYR A 362 11.07 19.51 8.36
CA TYR A 362 9.76 19.61 8.96
C TYR A 362 9.38 18.25 9.53
N GLU A 363 9.18 18.19 10.85
CA GLU A 363 8.79 16.98 11.56
C GLU A 363 7.27 16.82 11.44
N SER A 364 6.82 15.84 10.66
CA SER A 364 5.39 15.51 10.56
C SER A 364 4.94 14.70 11.79
N PRO A 365 3.63 14.51 12.00
CA PRO A 365 3.11 13.67 13.07
C PRO A 365 3.11 12.19 12.71
N PHE A 366 3.49 11.83 11.48
CA PHE A 366 3.46 10.48 10.95
C PHE A 366 4.79 9.76 11.20
N GLU A 367 4.74 8.44 11.25
CA GLU A 367 5.95 7.61 11.32
C GLU A 367 6.64 7.50 9.95
N GLY A 368 5.88 7.66 8.85
CA GLY A 368 6.37 7.77 7.47
C GLY A 368 5.56 8.76 6.63
N VAL A 369 6.20 9.35 5.62
CA VAL A 369 5.55 10.25 4.65
C VAL A 369 5.62 9.61 3.27
N MET A 370 4.49 9.09 2.80
CA MET A 370 4.41 8.27 1.60
C MET A 370 3.97 9.06 0.36
N ALA A 371 3.29 10.19 0.54
CA ALA A 371 2.96 11.06 -0.58
C ALA A 371 2.93 12.55 -0.21
N LEU A 372 3.21 13.38 -1.21
CA LEU A 372 3.20 14.83 -1.13
C LEU A 372 2.47 15.41 -2.35
N ASP A 373 1.52 16.31 -2.13
CA ASP A 373 0.83 17.04 -3.20
C ASP A 373 0.78 18.52 -2.85
N TYR A 374 1.26 19.39 -3.75
CA TYR A 374 1.38 20.82 -3.49
C TYR A 374 0.54 21.65 -4.44
N ASN A 375 -0.37 22.44 -3.87
CA ASN A 375 -1.16 23.41 -4.61
C ASN A 375 -0.45 24.78 -4.61
N ALA A 376 0.11 25.16 -5.76
CA ALA A 376 0.83 26.42 -5.91
C ALA A 376 -0.05 27.68 -5.79
N GLU A 377 -1.37 27.58 -5.94
CA GLU A 377 -2.30 28.71 -5.77
C GLU A 377 -2.61 28.97 -4.29
N THR A 378 -2.96 27.92 -3.55
CA THR A 378 -3.27 28.01 -2.10
C THR A 378 -2.01 28.03 -1.23
N LYS A 379 -0.87 27.62 -1.80
CA LYS A 379 0.41 27.39 -1.10
C LYS A 379 0.35 26.27 -0.07
N GLN A 380 -0.63 25.39 -0.16
CA GLN A 380 -0.81 24.26 0.74
C GLN A 380 -0.16 23.00 0.16
N LEU A 381 0.52 22.28 1.03
CA LEU A 381 1.14 20.98 0.80
C LEU A 381 0.38 19.96 1.65
N SER A 382 -0.15 18.93 0.99
CA SER A 382 -0.66 17.74 1.65
C SER A 382 0.51 16.84 1.98
N VAL A 383 0.65 16.46 3.25
CA VAL A 383 1.60 15.45 3.73
C VAL A 383 0.78 14.22 4.09
N VAL A 384 1.00 13.12 3.39
CA VAL A 384 0.13 11.93 3.45
C VAL A 384 0.94 10.72 3.89
N CYS A 385 0.39 9.95 4.83
CA CYS A 385 0.86 8.63 5.21
C CYS A 385 -0.05 7.56 4.59
N ASP A 386 0.45 6.34 4.49
CA ASP A 386 -0.24 5.17 3.94
C ASP A 386 -1.10 4.47 5.00
N GLU A 387 -1.35 3.17 4.82
CA GLU A 387 -2.13 2.33 5.72
C GLU A 387 -1.58 2.25 7.15
N ALA A 388 -0.28 2.44 7.36
CA ALA A 388 0.32 2.40 8.70
C ALA A 388 -0.29 3.51 9.59
N CYS A 389 -0.57 4.67 9.00
CA CYS A 389 -1.27 5.78 9.66
C CYS A 389 -2.73 5.94 9.22
N ASP A 390 -3.40 4.87 8.77
CA ASP A 390 -4.80 4.93 8.34
C ASP A 390 -5.07 5.87 7.15
N GLY A 391 -4.11 6.05 6.24
CA GLY A 391 -4.20 6.96 5.10
C GLY A 391 -4.29 8.44 5.51
N SER A 392 -3.81 8.76 6.72
CA SER A 392 -3.96 10.10 7.29
C SER A 392 -3.17 11.15 6.53
N SER A 393 -3.67 12.39 6.61
CA SER A 393 -2.95 13.53 6.07
C SER A 393 -2.93 14.71 7.03
N GLU A 394 -1.89 15.53 6.91
CA GLU A 394 -1.88 16.89 7.45
C GLU A 394 -1.65 17.89 6.32
N ILE A 395 -2.12 19.12 6.51
CA ILE A 395 -1.96 20.19 5.55
C ILE A 395 -1.02 21.26 6.11
N VAL A 396 0.10 21.48 5.42
CA VAL A 396 1.06 22.54 5.76
C VAL A 396 1.09 23.61 4.68
N THR A 397 1.52 24.82 5.02
CA THR A 397 1.59 25.97 4.11
C THR A 397 3.05 26.34 3.90
N TRP A 398 3.45 26.46 2.62
CA TRP A 398 4.73 27.02 2.21
C TRP A 398 4.62 28.55 2.09
N ASN A 399 5.38 29.29 2.90
CA ASN A 399 5.33 30.76 2.90
C ASN A 399 6.40 31.44 2.02
N GLY A 400 7.17 30.67 1.25
CA GLY A 400 8.33 31.15 0.49
C GLY A 400 9.68 31.01 1.23
N ALA A 401 9.67 30.48 2.45
CA ALA A 401 10.87 30.28 3.25
C ALA A 401 10.82 29.01 4.11
N GLU A 402 9.65 28.68 4.67
CA GLU A 402 9.43 27.49 5.49
C GLU A 402 7.99 26.94 5.33
N LEU A 403 7.84 25.64 5.55
CA LEU A 403 6.60 24.92 5.81
C LEU A 403 6.16 25.19 7.24
N THR A 404 4.88 25.49 7.41
CA THR A 404 4.22 25.69 8.71
C THR A 404 2.85 25.00 8.69
N LYS A 405 2.40 24.44 9.82
CA LYS A 405 1.05 23.87 9.90
C LYS A 405 -0.01 24.88 9.46
N SER A 406 -0.89 24.46 8.55
CA SER A 406 -2.01 25.30 8.10
C SER A 406 -3.09 25.39 9.18
N ASP A 407 -3.26 24.30 9.94
CA ASP A 407 -4.17 24.12 11.06
C ASP A 407 -3.64 23.01 11.99
N ASP A 408 -4.38 22.71 13.05
CA ASP A 408 -4.03 21.63 14.01
C ASP A 408 -4.76 20.31 13.67
N PHE A 409 -5.21 20.14 12.41
CA PHE A 409 -5.98 18.99 12.01
C PHE A 409 -5.11 17.85 11.47
N ILE A 410 -5.55 16.65 11.81
CA ILE A 410 -5.17 15.40 11.19
C ILE A 410 -6.42 14.91 10.48
N TYR A 411 -6.31 14.87 9.16
CA TYR A 411 -7.40 14.55 8.28
C TYR A 411 -7.44 13.05 8.04
N GLU A 412 -8.61 12.45 8.21
CA GLU A 412 -8.85 11.08 7.78
C GLU A 412 -8.84 10.96 6.25
N ARG A 413 -8.42 9.79 5.77
CA ARG A 413 -8.57 9.42 4.36
C ARG A 413 -10.03 9.53 3.89
N PRO A 414 -10.30 9.66 2.59
CA PRO A 414 -11.67 9.59 2.07
C PRO A 414 -12.39 8.31 2.50
N ALA A 415 -13.67 8.39 2.87
CA ALA A 415 -14.46 7.27 3.38
C ALA A 415 -14.50 6.08 2.41
N ASN A 416 -14.46 6.36 1.12
CA ASN A 416 -14.52 5.36 0.06
C ASN A 416 -13.13 4.94 -0.45
N LEU A 417 -12.05 5.48 0.12
CA LEU A 417 -10.69 5.01 -0.11
C LEU A 417 -10.37 3.93 0.95
N GLY A 418 -10.03 2.73 0.50
CA GLY A 418 -9.61 1.68 1.42
C GLY A 418 -8.31 2.05 2.15
N ASN A 419 -8.03 1.34 3.25
CA ASN A 419 -6.73 1.47 3.91
C ASN A 419 -5.71 0.65 3.13
N TRP A 420 -5.03 1.28 2.18
CA TRP A 420 -4.13 0.63 1.23
C TRP A 420 -2.74 1.27 1.30
N ALA A 421 -1.75 0.53 0.78
CA ALA A 421 -0.38 0.97 0.53
C ALA A 421 -0.32 2.05 -0.55
N ASN A 422 -0.87 3.22 -0.21
CA ASN A 422 -0.90 4.36 -1.10
C ASN A 422 0.42 5.12 -0.98
N GLU A 423 1.32 4.90 -1.93
CA GLU A 423 2.64 5.54 -2.01
C GLU A 423 2.69 6.68 -3.04
N GLY A 424 1.51 7.09 -3.54
CA GLY A 424 1.38 8.24 -4.41
C GLY A 424 0.03 8.92 -4.24
N PHE A 425 0.03 10.25 -4.24
CA PHE A 425 -1.18 11.06 -4.24
C PHE A 425 -0.94 12.34 -5.03
N ALA A 426 -1.85 12.67 -5.94
CA ALA A 426 -1.78 13.89 -6.73
C ALA A 426 -3.16 14.49 -6.97
N THR A 427 -3.21 15.82 -7.06
CA THR A 427 -4.44 16.55 -7.40
C THR A 427 -4.29 17.41 -8.64
N TYR A 428 -5.36 17.51 -9.42
CA TYR A 428 -5.42 18.41 -10.58
C TYR A 428 -6.78 19.09 -10.64
N THR A 429 -6.77 20.43 -10.72
CA THR A 429 -7.99 21.23 -10.84
C THR A 429 -8.07 21.88 -12.21
N THR A 430 -9.23 21.76 -12.86
CA THR A 430 -9.48 22.31 -14.18
C THR A 430 -10.88 22.89 -14.30
N GLU A 431 -11.10 23.73 -15.31
CA GLU A 431 -12.42 24.27 -15.63
C GLU A 431 -13.04 23.46 -16.77
N LEU A 432 -14.23 22.92 -16.53
CA LEU A 432 -15.01 22.16 -17.51
C LEU A 432 -16.10 23.05 -18.12
N GLU A 433 -16.36 22.89 -19.42
CA GLU A 433 -17.46 23.58 -20.11
C GLU A 433 -18.78 22.82 -19.94
N CYS A 434 -19.83 23.54 -19.54
CA CYS A 434 -21.20 23.05 -19.45
C CYS A 434 -21.95 23.23 -20.78
N THR A 435 -22.99 22.42 -21.03
CA THR A 435 -23.83 22.48 -22.25
C THR A 435 -24.50 23.84 -22.46
N ASP A 436 -24.71 24.62 -21.39
CA ASP A 436 -25.26 25.97 -21.44
C ASP A 436 -24.23 27.07 -21.73
N GLY A 437 -22.95 26.69 -21.87
CA GLY A 437 -21.81 27.57 -22.14
C GLY A 437 -21.21 28.24 -20.90
N SER A 438 -21.62 27.86 -19.69
CA SER A 438 -20.92 28.21 -18.45
C SER A 438 -19.72 27.27 -18.20
N THR A 439 -18.90 27.59 -17.19
CA THR A 439 -17.82 26.69 -16.72
C THR A 439 -18.03 26.30 -15.27
N VAL A 440 -17.51 25.13 -14.92
CA VAL A 440 -17.49 24.61 -13.55
C VAL A 440 -16.08 24.10 -13.21
N SER A 441 -15.65 24.31 -11.98
CA SER A 441 -14.38 23.76 -11.50
C SER A 441 -14.54 22.27 -11.19
N ALA A 442 -13.58 21.46 -11.65
CA ALA A 442 -13.47 20.05 -11.33
C ALA A 442 -12.08 19.75 -10.78
N THR A 443 -12.01 19.11 -9.62
CA THR A 443 -10.76 18.62 -9.02
C THR A 443 -10.74 17.10 -9.11
N SER A 444 -9.74 16.57 -9.80
CA SER A 444 -9.44 15.15 -9.86
C SER A 444 -8.36 14.80 -8.84
N TYR A 445 -8.52 13.61 -8.27
CA TYR A 445 -7.64 13.04 -7.26
C TYR A 445 -7.17 11.69 -7.78
N LEU A 446 -5.87 11.41 -7.66
CA LEU A 446 -5.26 10.17 -8.12
C LEU A 446 -4.38 9.61 -7.01
N TRP A 447 -4.53 8.32 -6.73
CA TRP A 447 -3.70 7.56 -5.80
C TRP A 447 -3.01 6.42 -6.53
N ALA A 448 -1.75 6.18 -6.19
CA ALA A 448 -1.01 4.98 -6.57
C ALA A 448 -0.99 4.00 -5.41
N ASP A 449 -1.45 2.78 -5.66
CA ASP A 449 -1.64 1.70 -4.71
C ASP A 449 -0.61 0.61 -5.02
N ASP A 450 0.43 0.56 -4.20
CA ASP A 450 1.58 -0.31 -4.36
C ASP A 450 1.16 -1.79 -4.35
N ALA A 451 0.13 -2.13 -3.57
CA ALA A 451 -0.37 -3.50 -3.43
C ALA A 451 -1.44 -3.91 -4.48
N SER A 452 -1.87 -3.00 -5.36
CA SER A 452 -2.96 -3.25 -6.33
C SER A 452 -4.27 -3.73 -5.72
N THR A 453 -4.68 -3.12 -4.63
CA THR A 453 -5.72 -3.64 -3.75
C THR A 453 -7.12 -3.53 -4.36
N ASN A 454 -7.40 -2.50 -5.16
CA ASN A 454 -8.73 -2.29 -5.73
C ASN A 454 -8.95 -3.06 -7.03
N ASN A 455 -9.55 -4.26 -6.93
CA ASN A 455 -9.82 -5.15 -8.07
C ASN A 455 -8.56 -5.48 -8.89
N PHE A 456 -7.40 -5.62 -8.23
CA PHE A 456 -6.11 -5.83 -8.89
C PHE A 456 -5.66 -4.65 -9.77
N ASN A 457 -6.08 -3.42 -9.46
CA ASN A 457 -5.58 -2.21 -10.10
C ASN A 457 -4.73 -1.43 -9.11
N SER A 458 -3.60 -0.92 -9.58
CA SER A 458 -2.63 -0.15 -8.79
C SER A 458 -2.82 1.37 -8.86
N LEU A 459 -3.93 1.83 -9.47
CA LEU A 459 -4.30 3.24 -9.49
C LEU A 459 -5.78 3.40 -9.12
N ASN A 460 -6.06 4.43 -8.34
CA ASN A 460 -7.41 4.78 -7.91
C ASN A 460 -7.65 6.27 -8.14
N SER A 461 -8.88 6.63 -8.53
CA SER A 461 -9.21 8.03 -8.80
C SER A 461 -10.56 8.42 -8.23
N ALA A 462 -10.68 9.71 -7.91
CA ALA A 462 -11.94 10.35 -7.56
C ALA A 462 -12.01 11.70 -8.27
N GLN A 463 -13.20 12.28 -8.33
CA GLN A 463 -13.40 13.64 -8.83
C GLN A 463 -14.51 14.34 -8.06
N VAL A 464 -14.30 15.63 -7.79
CA VAL A 464 -15.32 16.53 -7.24
C VAL A 464 -15.55 17.67 -8.24
N ILE A 465 -16.80 17.88 -8.63
CA ILE A 465 -17.24 19.00 -9.47
C ILE A 465 -17.99 19.99 -8.59
N ASP A 466 -17.50 21.24 -8.53
CA ASP A 466 -18.09 22.29 -7.69
C ASP A 466 -19.21 23.04 -8.42
N GLY A 467 -20.36 22.38 -8.56
CA GLY A 467 -21.58 22.98 -9.11
C GLY A 467 -22.46 22.01 -9.90
N ASP A 468 -23.67 22.46 -10.24
CA ASP A 468 -24.57 21.74 -11.14
C ASP A 468 -24.19 22.04 -12.59
N CYS A 469 -23.61 21.06 -13.29
CA CYS A 469 -23.18 21.20 -14.68
C CYS A 469 -23.50 19.93 -15.48
N GLU A 470 -24.24 20.08 -16.58
CA GLU A 470 -24.30 19.05 -17.62
C GLU A 470 -23.08 19.27 -18.52
N LEU A 471 -22.15 18.33 -18.51
CA LEU A 471 -20.85 18.47 -19.16
C LEU A 471 -20.93 18.27 -20.68
N VAL A 472 -20.12 19.02 -21.43
CA VAL A 472 -19.96 18.79 -22.87
C VAL A 472 -19.06 17.59 -23.12
N GLY A 473 -19.54 16.62 -23.89
CA GLY A 473 -18.71 15.52 -24.38
C GLY A 473 -18.51 14.37 -23.40
N THR A 474 -19.38 14.23 -22.39
CA THR A 474 -19.49 12.99 -21.63
C THR A 474 -20.09 11.90 -22.51
N ASP A 475 -19.51 10.70 -22.46
CA ASP A 475 -20.10 9.54 -23.15
C ASP A 475 -21.29 9.06 -22.33
N ASP A 476 -22.52 9.31 -22.83
CA ASP A 476 -23.75 8.73 -22.27
C ASP A 476 -23.80 7.21 -22.54
N GLU A 477 -22.95 6.43 -21.87
CA GLU A 477 -23.06 4.96 -21.88
C GLU A 477 -24.06 4.45 -20.82
N ASP A 478 -25.27 5.02 -20.75
CA ASP A 478 -26.44 4.29 -20.23
C ASP A 478 -27.82 4.86 -20.64
N GLU A 479 -28.08 5.08 -21.93
CA GLU A 479 -29.46 5.12 -22.42
C GLU A 479 -29.78 3.90 -23.27
N THR A 480 -30.29 2.85 -22.63
CA THR A 480 -31.12 1.86 -23.33
C THR A 480 -32.37 2.58 -23.89
N PRO A 481 -32.62 2.56 -25.22
CA PRO A 481 -33.74 3.29 -25.78
C PRO A 481 -35.05 2.59 -25.39
N THR A 482 -35.83 3.20 -24.51
CA THR A 482 -37.20 2.76 -24.27
C THR A 482 -38.04 3.02 -25.52
N PRO A 483 -38.79 2.02 -26.04
CA PRO A 483 -39.65 2.25 -27.19
C PRO A 483 -40.76 3.23 -26.83
N GLY A 484 -40.83 4.33 -27.59
CA GLY A 484 -41.76 5.42 -27.36
C GLY A 484 -43.21 5.01 -27.15
N LYS A 485 -43.87 5.72 -26.25
CA LYS A 485 -45.34 5.79 -26.15
C LYS A 485 -45.76 7.25 -26.26
N PRO A 486 -46.83 7.58 -27.03
CA PRO A 486 -47.04 8.92 -27.54
C PRO A 486 -47.44 9.92 -26.46
N SER A 487 -47.16 11.18 -26.79
CA SER A 487 -47.49 12.41 -26.07
C SER A 487 -48.86 12.38 -25.38
N ASP A 488 -48.90 12.83 -24.14
CA ASP A 488 -50.04 13.57 -23.62
C ASP A 488 -49.57 14.68 -22.67
N ASN A 489 -49.93 15.91 -23.04
CA ASN A 489 -49.90 17.09 -22.19
C ASN A 489 -50.85 16.89 -21.00
N SER A 490 -50.40 17.13 -19.76
CA SER A 490 -51.07 18.08 -18.86
C SER A 490 -50.37 18.20 -17.51
N SER A 491 -50.57 19.38 -16.94
CA SER A 491 -50.05 19.98 -15.72
C SER A 491 -50.41 19.29 -14.39
N SER A 492 -49.62 19.68 -13.38
CA SER A 492 -49.99 20.00 -11.99
C SER A 492 -49.87 18.93 -10.89
N ALA A 493 -49.03 19.31 -9.91
CA ALA A 493 -49.26 19.34 -8.45
C ALA A 493 -49.31 18.04 -7.62
N PHE A 494 -48.35 17.98 -6.68
CA PHE A 494 -48.47 17.68 -5.24
C PHE A 494 -49.13 16.37 -4.73
N ALA A 495 -48.37 15.77 -3.80
CA ALA A 495 -48.74 15.14 -2.53
C ALA A 495 -48.86 13.60 -2.43
N ALA A 496 -47.91 13.05 -1.66
CA ALA A 496 -48.05 12.16 -0.50
C ALA A 496 -48.86 10.85 -0.60
N GLY A 497 -48.24 9.75 -0.13
CA GLY A 497 -48.97 8.72 0.62
C GLY A 497 -48.60 7.25 0.37
N SER A 498 -47.76 6.74 1.26
CA SER A 498 -47.92 5.48 2.02
C SER A 498 -47.97 4.08 1.37
N VAL A 499 -47.00 3.26 1.82
CA VAL A 499 -47.12 1.97 2.56
C VAL A 499 -47.84 0.76 1.93
N ALA A 500 -47.15 -0.39 2.06
CA ALA A 500 -47.58 -1.80 2.10
C ALA A 500 -47.68 -2.64 0.81
N GLY A 501 -46.76 -3.59 0.68
CA GLY A 501 -47.09 -4.98 1.03
C GLY A 501 -46.92 -6.06 -0.04
N SER A 502 -46.41 -7.21 0.44
CA SER A 502 -46.46 -8.59 -0.11
C SER A 502 -45.32 -9.00 -1.04
N LEU A 503 -44.36 -9.82 -0.59
CA LEU A 503 -44.38 -11.29 -0.49
C LEU A 503 -44.65 -12.04 -1.81
N ALA A 504 -43.58 -12.69 -2.28
CA ALA A 504 -43.44 -14.04 -2.84
C ALA A 504 -44.35 -14.50 -3.99
N THR A 505 -43.72 -14.79 -5.14
CA THR A 505 -43.89 -16.06 -5.86
C THR A 505 -42.68 -16.35 -6.76
N THR A 506 -41.98 -17.43 -6.43
CA THR A 506 -40.99 -18.13 -7.26
C THR A 506 -41.73 -18.92 -8.34
N LEU A 507 -41.34 -18.83 -9.62
CA LEU A 507 -41.37 -19.97 -10.55
C LEU A 507 -40.44 -19.73 -11.77
N LEU A 508 -39.73 -20.80 -12.13
CA LEU A 508 -38.65 -20.91 -13.11
C LEU A 508 -38.96 -20.36 -14.51
N ALA A 509 -37.93 -19.76 -15.12
CA ALA A 509 -37.73 -19.74 -16.57
C ALA A 509 -36.26 -20.10 -16.90
N VAL A 510 -35.92 -21.39 -16.79
CA VAL A 510 -34.73 -21.98 -17.43
C VAL A 510 -35.12 -22.34 -18.86
N VAL A 511 -34.85 -21.46 -19.84
CA VAL A 511 -34.49 -21.80 -21.23
C VAL A 511 -33.85 -20.55 -21.83
N GLY A 512 -32.52 -20.51 -21.96
CA GLY A 512 -31.85 -19.39 -22.63
C GLY A 512 -30.32 -19.34 -22.61
N ILE A 513 -29.62 -20.22 -21.89
CA ILE A 513 -28.15 -20.17 -21.78
C ILE A 513 -27.50 -21.46 -22.33
N ALA A 514 -27.82 -21.79 -23.58
CA ALA A 514 -27.10 -22.85 -24.32
C ALA A 514 -26.31 -22.29 -25.52
N GLY A 515 -26.57 -21.04 -25.95
CA GLY A 515 -25.92 -20.44 -27.11
C GLY A 515 -24.58 -19.75 -26.80
N ALA A 516 -24.48 -19.06 -25.65
CA ALA A 516 -23.33 -18.21 -25.34
C ALA A 516 -22.08 -19.01 -24.92
N VAL A 517 -22.26 -20.10 -24.16
CA VAL A 517 -21.15 -20.93 -23.68
C VAL A 517 -20.48 -21.72 -24.82
N GLY A 518 -21.26 -22.11 -25.85
CA GLY A 518 -20.74 -22.85 -26.99
C GLY A 518 -19.80 -22.05 -27.88
N GLY A 519 -20.01 -20.73 -28.00
CA GLY A 519 -19.16 -19.83 -28.78
C GLY A 519 -17.79 -19.60 -28.12
N PHE A 520 -17.79 -19.44 -26.79
CA PHE A 520 -16.58 -19.19 -26.01
C PHE A 520 -15.64 -20.41 -25.99
N ILE A 521 -16.20 -21.62 -25.84
CA ILE A 521 -15.41 -22.87 -25.88
C ILE A 521 -14.80 -23.11 -27.27
N GLN A 522 -15.49 -22.74 -28.35
CA GLN A 522 -14.96 -22.87 -29.71
C GLN A 522 -13.79 -21.90 -29.98
N GLN A 523 -13.82 -20.69 -29.42
CA GLN A 523 -12.72 -19.73 -29.53
C GLN A 523 -11.49 -20.18 -28.74
N ILE A 524 -11.66 -20.71 -27.52
CA ILE A 524 -10.55 -21.26 -26.71
C ILE A 524 -9.92 -22.48 -27.40
N LEU A 525 -10.71 -23.38 -27.98
CA LEU A 525 -10.21 -24.57 -28.69
C LEU A 525 -9.52 -24.24 -30.02
N ALA A 526 -9.79 -23.07 -30.61
CA ALA A 526 -9.08 -22.56 -31.78
C ALA A 526 -7.73 -21.92 -31.41
N ALA A 527 -7.66 -21.26 -30.26
CA ALA A 527 -6.42 -20.66 -29.73
C ALA A 527 -5.45 -21.71 -29.16
N PHE A 528 -5.97 -22.82 -28.60
CA PHE A 528 -5.15 -23.84 -27.93
C PHE A 528 -5.49 -25.27 -28.39
N PRO A 529 -5.00 -25.71 -29.55
CA PRO A 529 -5.36 -27.02 -30.12
C PRO A 529 -4.92 -28.21 -29.25
N GLN A 530 -3.98 -28.00 -28.32
CA GLN A 530 -3.51 -28.99 -27.34
C GLN A 530 -4.55 -29.32 -26.25
N LEU A 531 -5.58 -28.49 -26.04
CA LEU A 531 -6.63 -28.75 -25.03
C LEU A 531 -7.66 -29.79 -25.49
N LYS A 532 -7.75 -30.11 -26.78
CA LYS A 532 -8.72 -31.08 -27.33
C LYS A 532 -8.59 -32.50 -26.77
N GLN A 533 -7.44 -32.84 -26.20
CA GLN A 533 -7.16 -34.17 -25.63
C GLN A 533 -7.65 -34.31 -24.17
N PHE A 534 -8.00 -33.22 -23.50
CA PHE A 534 -8.42 -33.22 -22.09
C PHE A 534 -9.93 -33.06 -21.89
N ILE A 535 -10.68 -32.66 -22.92
CA ILE A 535 -12.14 -32.48 -22.87
C ILE A 535 -12.82 -33.71 -23.50
N ARG A 536 -13.37 -34.60 -22.67
CA ARG A 536 -14.37 -35.60 -23.09
C ARG A 536 -15.74 -35.14 -22.60
N PHE A 537 -16.68 -34.99 -23.53
CA PHE A 537 -18.09 -34.68 -23.23
C PHE A 537 -18.76 -35.79 -22.44
#